data_AF-A0AAU0NZ56-F1
#
_entry.id   AF-A0AAU0NZ56-F1
#
_cell.length_a   1.000
_cell.length_b   1.000
_cell.length_c   1.000
_cell.angle_alpha   90.00
_cell.angle_beta   90.00
_cell.angle_gamma   90.00
#
_symmetry.space_group_name_H-M   'P 1'
#
loop_
_entity.id
_entity.type
_entity.pdbx_description
1 polymer ?
#
loop_
_entity_poly.entity_id
_entity_poly.type
_entity_poly.pdbx_seq_one_letter_code
_entity_poly.pdbx_strand_id
1 'polypeptide(L)'
;MDLSSFYDLEKLTPTKATVTMRFNLSEPQKENQVIKIGTRVSSNSNVFFETLNDIYVQPGAEYVDGVFECTVEGSIGNNFTPGQINMLVDPLSWIASVANIDKSEGGSDIEDEESYRNRIHEAPEGFSTAGPEGAYKFFAKKYSSLIKDIAGSSPSAGVVNI
;
A
#
# COMPACT_ATOMS: atom_id res chain seq x y z
N MET A 1 -15.72 30.08 -14.02
CA MET A 1 -15.16 30.10 -12.66
C MET A 1 -15.25 28.68 -12.17
N ASP A 2 -14.12 28.00 -11.99
CA ASP A 2 -14.09 26.57 -11.65
C ASP A 2 -14.50 26.38 -10.19
N LEU A 3 -15.51 25.55 -9.92
CA LEU A 3 -16.02 25.26 -8.58
C LEU A 3 -14.96 24.56 -7.72
N SER A 4 -14.00 23.86 -8.34
CA SER A 4 -12.89 23.18 -7.65
C SER A 4 -11.95 24.15 -6.92
N SER A 5 -11.70 25.33 -7.52
CA SER A 5 -10.79 26.35 -7.01
C SER A 5 -11.29 27.05 -5.74
N PHE A 6 -12.60 27.01 -5.46
CA PHE A 6 -13.16 27.57 -4.23
C PHE A 6 -12.93 26.67 -3.01
N TYR A 7 -12.70 25.38 -3.22
CA TYR A 7 -12.54 24.37 -2.16
C TYR A 7 -11.12 23.79 -2.06
N ASP A 8 -10.19 24.28 -2.88
CA ASP A 8 -8.79 23.83 -2.94
C ASP A 8 -8.68 22.29 -3.10
N LEU A 9 -9.53 21.74 -3.97
CA LEU A 9 -9.57 20.31 -4.25
C LEU A 9 -8.81 20.01 -5.55
N GLU A 10 -7.77 19.19 -5.45
CA GLU A 10 -7.05 18.62 -6.59
C GLU A 10 -7.39 17.13 -6.74
N LYS A 11 -7.39 16.60 -7.97
CA LYS A 11 -7.60 15.16 -8.20
C LYS A 11 -6.59 14.34 -7.41
N LEU A 12 -7.02 13.24 -6.80
CA LEU A 12 -6.08 12.34 -6.13
C LEU A 12 -5.11 11.75 -7.15
N THR A 13 -3.83 11.79 -6.81
CA THR A 13 -2.77 11.21 -7.61
C THR A 13 -2.77 9.70 -7.46
N PRO A 14 -2.36 8.96 -8.51
CA PRO A 14 -2.21 7.52 -8.41
C PRO A 14 -1.14 7.16 -7.36
N THR A 15 -1.27 5.97 -6.78
CA THR A 15 -0.34 5.42 -5.78
C THR A 15 0.06 4.01 -6.17
N LYS A 16 1.18 3.53 -5.64
CA LYS A 16 1.74 2.22 -5.94
C LYS A 16 1.42 1.21 -4.85
N ALA A 17 1.22 -0.03 -5.26
CA ALA A 17 1.05 -1.13 -4.32
C ALA A 17 2.37 -1.46 -3.63
N THR A 18 2.29 -1.86 -2.38
CA THR A 18 3.40 -2.34 -1.56
C THR A 18 3.11 -3.75 -1.09
N VAL A 19 4.17 -4.49 -0.79
CA VAL A 19 4.11 -5.88 -0.33
C VAL A 19 5.35 -6.22 0.48
N THR A 20 5.21 -7.10 1.47
CA THR A 20 6.33 -7.66 2.21
C THR A 20 6.80 -8.95 1.57
N MET A 21 8.07 -8.98 1.19
CA MET A 21 8.73 -10.13 0.58
C MET A 21 9.64 -10.82 1.59
N ARG A 22 9.61 -12.16 1.58
CA ARG A 22 10.58 -13.01 2.26
C ARG A 22 11.54 -13.61 1.26
N PHE A 23 12.82 -13.49 1.55
CA PHE A 23 13.93 -14.09 0.83
C PHE A 23 14.49 -15.22 1.69
N ASN A 24 14.32 -16.46 1.25
CA ASN A 24 14.95 -17.61 1.91
C ASN A 24 16.34 -17.80 1.31
N LEU A 25 17.34 -17.94 2.17
CA LEU A 25 18.72 -18.11 1.78
C LEU A 25 19.01 -19.57 1.45
N SER A 26 19.92 -19.82 0.50
CA SER A 26 20.37 -21.18 0.16
C SER A 26 21.17 -21.83 1.28
N GLU A 27 21.86 -21.02 2.07
CA GLU A 27 22.59 -21.42 3.27
C GLU A 27 22.74 -20.20 4.19
N PRO A 28 22.88 -20.40 5.51
CA PRO A 28 23.18 -19.32 6.44
C PRO A 28 24.43 -18.58 6.00
N GLN A 29 24.35 -17.26 5.84
CA GLN A 29 25.49 -16.46 5.37
C GLN A 29 26.55 -16.35 6.46
N LYS A 30 27.82 -16.46 6.08
CA LYS A 30 28.97 -16.35 7.01
C LYS A 30 29.37 -14.90 7.29
N GLU A 31 29.00 -14.00 6.39
CA GLU A 31 29.30 -12.57 6.43
C GLU A 31 28.02 -11.78 6.17
N ASN A 32 28.08 -10.47 6.42
CA ASN A 32 26.97 -9.58 6.07
C ASN A 32 26.77 -9.54 4.56
N GLN A 33 25.54 -9.83 4.11
CA GLN A 33 25.14 -9.63 2.72
C GLN A 33 24.16 -8.47 2.60
N VAL A 34 24.02 -7.96 1.39
CA VAL A 34 23.10 -6.85 1.09
C VAL A 34 22.31 -7.18 -0.16
N ILE A 35 20.99 -7.12 -0.05
CA ILE A 35 20.09 -7.00 -1.20
C ILE A 35 19.99 -5.50 -1.49
N LYS A 36 20.48 -5.08 -2.66
CA LYS A 36 20.57 -3.66 -3.00
C LYS A 36 19.21 -3.06 -3.31
N ILE A 37 19.04 -1.79 -2.97
CA ILE A 37 17.93 -0.95 -3.44
C ILE A 37 17.69 -1.19 -4.95
N GLY A 38 16.43 -1.29 -5.36
CA GLY A 38 16.05 -1.55 -6.74
C GLY A 38 16.14 -3.03 -7.17
N THR A 39 16.47 -3.97 -6.29
CA THR A 39 16.34 -5.42 -6.61
C THR A 39 14.88 -5.75 -6.90
N ARG A 40 14.61 -6.47 -8.00
CA ARG A 40 13.24 -6.72 -8.48
C ARG A 40 12.74 -8.14 -8.26
N VAL A 41 11.45 -8.25 -7.98
CA VAL A 41 10.68 -9.50 -7.91
C VAL A 41 9.42 -9.42 -8.77
N SER A 42 8.85 -10.57 -9.14
CA SER A 42 7.65 -10.66 -9.96
C SER A 42 6.81 -11.91 -9.66
N SER A 43 5.54 -11.89 -10.08
CA SER A 43 4.65 -13.07 -10.09
C SER A 43 4.67 -13.81 -11.43
N ASN A 44 4.76 -13.08 -12.55
CA ASN A 44 4.58 -13.62 -13.90
C ASN A 44 5.28 -12.80 -15.01
N SER A 45 6.33 -12.05 -14.66
CA SER A 45 7.09 -11.18 -15.56
C SER A 45 6.33 -9.99 -16.16
N ASN A 46 5.07 -9.75 -15.79
CA ASN A 46 4.30 -8.59 -16.24
C ASN A 46 4.23 -7.49 -15.19
N VAL A 47 4.14 -7.87 -13.91
CA VAL A 47 4.12 -6.93 -12.78
C VAL A 47 5.40 -7.10 -11.98
N PHE A 48 6.12 -5.99 -11.78
CA PHE A 48 7.39 -5.97 -11.05
C PHE A 48 7.23 -5.17 -9.76
N PHE A 49 7.95 -5.63 -8.73
CA PHE A 49 8.11 -4.91 -7.49
C PHE A 49 9.60 -4.77 -7.19
N GLU A 50 10.01 -3.64 -6.61
CA GLU A 50 11.40 -3.36 -6.28
C GLU A 50 11.56 -2.93 -4.82
N THR A 51 12.70 -3.27 -4.21
CA THR A 51 12.99 -2.83 -2.84
C THR A 51 13.35 -1.34 -2.80
N LEU A 52 12.79 -0.62 -1.84
CA LEU A 52 12.96 0.83 -1.67
C LEU A 52 14.25 1.21 -0.94
N ASN A 53 14.89 0.26 -0.25
CA ASN A 53 16.11 0.47 0.51
C ASN A 53 17.01 -0.75 0.42
N ASP A 54 18.27 -0.60 0.82
CA ASP A 54 19.17 -1.74 1.05
C ASP A 54 18.61 -2.60 2.19
N ILE A 55 18.52 -3.92 1.95
CA ILE A 55 18.13 -4.91 2.96
C ILE A 55 19.39 -5.65 3.39
N TYR A 56 19.73 -5.54 4.68
CA TYR A 56 20.92 -6.15 5.25
C TYR A 56 20.62 -7.53 5.80
N VAL A 57 21.40 -8.51 5.39
CA VAL A 57 21.30 -9.89 5.86
C VAL A 57 22.44 -10.16 6.83
N GLN A 58 22.07 -10.42 8.08
CA GLN A 58 23.03 -10.70 9.14
C GLN A 58 23.61 -12.11 8.99
N PRO A 59 24.84 -12.36 9.51
CA PRO A 59 25.41 -13.70 9.50
C PRO A 59 24.54 -14.67 10.29
N GLY A 60 24.41 -15.89 9.80
CA GLY A 60 23.58 -16.93 10.42
C GLY A 60 22.07 -16.80 10.14
N ALA A 61 21.61 -15.78 9.43
CA ALA A 61 20.21 -15.68 9.03
C ALA A 61 19.87 -16.75 7.97
N GLU A 62 18.69 -17.36 8.09
CA GLU A 62 18.13 -18.30 7.12
C GLU A 62 17.16 -17.62 6.15
N TYR A 63 16.58 -16.49 6.56
CA TYR A 63 15.71 -15.67 5.75
C TYR A 63 15.89 -14.19 6.10
N VAL A 64 15.45 -13.32 5.20
CA VAL A 64 15.29 -11.90 5.45
C VAL A 64 13.97 -11.41 4.84
N ASP A 65 13.31 -10.49 5.53
CA ASP A 65 12.08 -9.86 5.05
C ASP A 65 12.36 -8.41 4.64
N GLY A 66 11.66 -7.92 3.62
CA GLY A 66 11.79 -6.54 3.14
C GLY A 66 10.53 -6.04 2.44
N VAL A 67 10.33 -4.73 2.44
CA VAL A 67 9.19 -4.09 1.78
C VAL A 67 9.56 -3.75 0.34
N PHE A 68 8.68 -4.13 -0.58
CA PHE A 68 8.80 -3.91 -2.00
C PHE A 68 7.61 -3.10 -2.50
N GLU A 69 7.86 -2.22 -3.47
CA GLU A 69 6.86 -1.37 -4.09
C GLU A 69 6.71 -1.72 -5.56
N CYS A 70 5.49 -1.69 -6.07
CA CYS A 70 5.20 -1.95 -7.47
C CYS A 70 5.86 -0.88 -8.34
N THR A 71 6.49 -1.28 -9.44
CA THR A 71 7.11 -0.32 -10.37
C THR A 71 6.08 0.52 -11.12
N VAL A 72 4.84 0.04 -11.21
CA VAL A 72 3.72 0.69 -11.92
C VAL A 72 2.72 1.24 -10.90
N GLU A 73 2.36 2.52 -11.05
CA GLU A 73 1.30 3.15 -10.28
C GLU A 73 -0.07 2.58 -10.67
N GLY A 74 -1.03 2.61 -9.75
CA GLY A 74 -2.36 2.10 -10.01
C GLY A 74 -2.68 0.81 -9.28
N SER A 75 -3.87 0.30 -9.55
CA SER A 75 -4.42 -0.89 -8.88
C SER A 75 -3.83 -2.22 -9.38
N ILE A 76 -3.03 -2.20 -10.46
CA ILE A 76 -2.44 -3.39 -11.08
C ILE A 76 -1.54 -4.20 -10.14
N GLY A 77 -0.88 -3.53 -9.19
CA GLY A 77 -0.02 -4.16 -8.20
C GLY A 77 -0.75 -4.75 -7.00
N ASN A 78 -2.08 -4.65 -6.90
CA ASN A 78 -2.84 -5.10 -5.74
C ASN A 78 -3.27 -6.56 -5.83
N ASN A 79 -3.65 -7.11 -4.67
CA ASN A 79 -4.31 -8.41 -4.50
C ASN A 79 -3.47 -9.63 -4.89
N PHE A 80 -2.15 -9.49 -4.97
CA PHE A 80 -1.27 -10.66 -5.03
C PHE A 80 -1.26 -11.32 -3.65
N THR A 81 -1.87 -12.50 -3.53
CA THR A 81 -1.94 -13.25 -2.27
C THR A 81 -0.57 -13.84 -1.89
N PRO A 82 -0.33 -14.19 -0.61
CA PRO A 82 0.94 -14.75 -0.18
C PRO A 82 1.42 -15.91 -1.06
N GLY A 83 2.69 -15.87 -1.47
CA GLY A 83 3.34 -16.85 -2.35
C GLY A 83 3.13 -16.63 -3.86
N GLN A 84 2.32 -15.67 -4.29
CA GLN A 84 2.10 -15.39 -5.71
C GLN A 84 3.25 -14.62 -6.37
N ILE A 85 3.88 -13.70 -5.64
CA ILE A 85 5.09 -12.99 -6.09
C ILE A 85 6.26 -13.85 -5.66
N ASN A 86 6.81 -14.66 -6.56
CA ASN A 86 7.78 -15.71 -6.20
C ASN A 86 8.98 -15.82 -7.15
N MET A 87 9.11 -14.90 -8.10
CA MET A 87 10.20 -14.85 -9.04
C MET A 87 11.17 -13.74 -8.66
N LEU A 88 12.45 -14.08 -8.50
CA LEU A 88 13.53 -13.10 -8.36
C LEU A 88 14.02 -12.72 -9.76
N VAL A 89 13.85 -11.46 -10.14
CA VAL A 89 14.15 -10.96 -11.49
C VAL A 89 15.63 -10.63 -11.64
N ASP A 90 16.24 -10.12 -10.58
CA ASP A 90 17.68 -9.85 -10.49
C ASP A 90 18.35 -10.96 -9.64
N PRO A 91 18.93 -12.01 -10.24
CA PRO A 91 19.31 -13.22 -9.51
C PRO A 91 20.44 -12.97 -8.51
N LEU A 92 20.27 -13.49 -7.30
CA LEU A 92 21.29 -13.52 -6.24
C LEU A 92 21.64 -14.98 -5.96
N SER A 93 22.89 -15.36 -6.14
CA SER A 93 23.34 -16.77 -6.08
C SER A 93 23.14 -17.45 -4.72
N TRP A 94 23.00 -16.67 -3.67
CA TRP A 94 22.83 -17.11 -2.29
C TRP A 94 21.37 -17.11 -1.81
N ILE A 95 20.41 -16.82 -2.70
CA ILE A 95 18.98 -16.89 -2.44
C ILE A 95 18.41 -18.19 -3.02
N ALA A 96 17.71 -18.96 -2.19
CA ALA A 96 17.05 -20.19 -2.60
C ALA A 96 15.66 -19.94 -3.19
N SER A 97 14.89 -19.05 -2.57
CA SER A 97 13.54 -18.72 -3.02
C SER A 97 13.09 -17.36 -2.49
N VAL A 98 12.13 -16.76 -3.18
CA VAL A 98 11.46 -15.53 -2.75
C VAL A 98 9.95 -15.74 -2.77
N ALA A 99 9.23 -15.11 -1.85
CA ALA A 99 7.79 -15.15 -1.81
C ALA A 99 7.24 -13.93 -1.06
N ASN A 100 6.13 -13.34 -1.50
CA ASN A 100 5.40 -12.40 -0.63
C ASN A 100 4.74 -13.16 0.53
N ILE A 101 4.75 -12.56 1.72
CA ILE A 101 4.18 -13.15 2.95
C ILE A 101 2.84 -12.53 3.33
N ASP A 102 2.53 -11.34 2.80
CA ASP A 102 1.27 -10.66 2.92
C ASP A 102 0.66 -10.42 1.53
N LYS A 103 -0.58 -9.92 1.52
CA LYS A 103 -1.28 -9.56 0.29
C LYS A 103 -0.79 -8.18 -0.15
N SER A 104 -0.46 -8.00 -1.43
CA SER A 104 -0.10 -6.68 -1.92
C SER A 104 -1.29 -5.71 -1.93
N GLU A 105 -1.04 -4.48 -1.51
CA GLU A 105 -2.07 -3.44 -1.37
C GLU A 105 -1.46 -2.03 -1.41
N GLY A 106 -2.30 -1.01 -1.46
CA GLY A 106 -1.82 0.38 -1.48
C GLY A 106 -1.88 1.05 -2.85
N GLY A 107 -2.00 0.27 -3.93
CA GLY A 107 -2.07 0.80 -5.28
C GLY A 107 -3.43 1.42 -5.59
N SER A 108 -3.45 2.61 -6.18
CA SER A 108 -4.70 3.29 -6.58
C SER A 108 -4.50 4.03 -7.88
N ASP A 109 -5.47 3.92 -8.77
CA ASP A 109 -5.46 4.63 -10.05
C ASP A 109 -5.74 6.13 -9.82
N ILE A 110 -5.49 6.94 -10.85
CA ILE A 110 -5.87 8.35 -10.82
C ILE A 110 -7.39 8.47 -10.59
N GLU A 111 -7.79 9.45 -9.78
CA GLU A 111 -9.21 9.67 -9.50
C GLU A 111 -9.99 9.96 -10.78
N ASP A 112 -11.09 9.23 -10.97
CA ASP A 112 -11.99 9.43 -12.11
C ASP A 112 -12.81 10.74 -11.97
N GLU A 113 -13.32 11.23 -13.10
CA GLU A 113 -14.01 12.52 -13.15
C GLU A 113 -15.36 12.52 -12.40
N GLU A 114 -16.00 11.36 -12.26
CA GLU A 114 -17.27 11.24 -11.54
C GLU A 114 -17.05 11.31 -10.02
N SER A 115 -16.07 10.57 -9.49
CA SER A 115 -15.64 10.60 -8.09
C SER A 115 -15.12 11.98 -7.72
N TYR A 116 -14.32 12.59 -8.59
CA TYR A 116 -13.84 13.96 -8.40
C TYR A 116 -14.99 14.97 -8.33
N ARG A 117 -15.98 14.87 -9.24
CA ARG A 117 -17.18 15.71 -9.22
C ARG A 117 -18.00 15.49 -7.95
N ASN A 118 -18.20 14.24 -7.54
CA ASN A 118 -18.91 13.91 -6.31
C ASN A 118 -18.20 14.51 -5.08
N ARG A 119 -16.86 14.44 -5.02
CA ARG A 119 -16.11 15.06 -3.92
C ARG A 119 -16.21 16.59 -3.91
N ILE A 120 -16.24 17.24 -5.07
CA ILE A 120 -16.51 18.68 -5.17
C ILE A 120 -17.93 18.99 -4.68
N HIS A 121 -18.92 18.17 -5.03
CA HIS A 121 -20.30 18.34 -4.57
C HIS A 121 -20.49 18.10 -3.07
N GLU A 122 -19.74 17.16 -2.48
CA GLU A 122 -19.75 16.84 -1.04
C GLU A 122 -18.89 17.82 -0.21
N ALA A 123 -17.98 18.58 -0.83
CA ALA A 123 -17.09 19.53 -0.15
C ALA A 123 -17.79 20.56 0.79
N PRO A 124 -18.98 21.11 0.44
CA PRO A 124 -19.71 22.02 1.32
C PRO A 124 -20.20 21.36 2.61
N GLU A 125 -20.41 20.03 2.62
CA GLU A 125 -20.86 19.29 3.81
C GLU A 125 -19.76 19.14 4.87
N GLY A 126 -18.49 19.36 4.49
CA GLY A 126 -17.35 19.38 5.41
C GLY A 126 -17.27 20.62 6.31
N PHE A 127 -18.03 21.68 6.03
CA PHE A 127 -18.01 22.95 6.78
C PHE A 127 -19.00 23.02 7.95
N SER A 128 -19.63 21.91 8.35
CA SER A 128 -20.56 21.91 9.47
C SER A 128 -19.84 21.77 10.82
N THR A 129 -19.85 22.84 11.61
CA THR A 129 -19.36 22.92 13.01
C THR A 129 -20.14 22.03 14.01
N ALA A 130 -21.13 21.26 13.55
CA ALA A 130 -22.04 20.47 14.39
C ALA A 130 -22.00 18.96 14.12
N GLY A 131 -20.87 18.43 13.61
CA GLY A 131 -20.56 16.99 13.61
C GLY A 131 -21.68 16.02 13.15
N PRO A 132 -22.15 16.07 11.90
CA PRO A 132 -22.82 14.93 11.30
C PRO A 132 -21.80 13.94 10.71
N GLU A 133 -22.18 12.66 10.63
CA GLU A 133 -21.39 11.52 10.16
C GLU A 133 -20.63 11.76 8.84
N GLY A 134 -21.12 12.65 7.97
CA GLY A 134 -20.50 13.03 6.70
C GLY A 134 -19.15 13.74 6.81
N ALA A 135 -18.91 14.53 7.87
CA ALA A 135 -17.63 15.24 8.04
C ALA A 135 -16.46 14.27 8.30
N TYR A 136 -16.72 13.19 9.04
CA TYR A 136 -15.71 12.13 9.26
C TYR A 136 -15.38 11.39 7.96
N LYS A 137 -16.38 11.11 7.12
CA LYS A 137 -16.17 10.45 5.82
C LYS A 137 -15.35 11.32 4.86
N PHE A 138 -15.58 12.62 4.86
CA PHE A 138 -14.83 13.56 4.02
C PHE A 138 -13.33 13.63 4.38
N PHE A 139 -12.99 13.79 5.68
CA PHE A 139 -11.58 13.83 6.10
C PHE A 139 -10.86 12.49 5.92
N ALA A 140 -11.56 11.35 6.09
CA ALA A 140 -10.98 10.03 5.86
C ALA A 140 -10.69 9.77 4.37
N LYS A 141 -11.64 10.08 3.48
CA LYS A 141 -11.45 9.95 2.02
C LYS A 141 -10.39 10.90 1.45
N LYS A 142 -10.18 12.07 2.07
CA LYS A 142 -9.13 13.02 1.68
C LYS A 142 -7.71 12.47 1.89
N TYR A 143 -7.51 11.55 2.84
CA TYR A 143 -6.18 11.03 3.18
C TYR A 143 -5.79 9.79 2.36
N SER A 144 -6.75 9.04 1.81
CA SER A 144 -6.46 7.87 0.98
C SER A 144 -7.63 7.48 0.08
N SER A 145 -7.36 7.31 -1.22
CA SER A 145 -8.30 6.76 -2.21
C SER A 145 -8.62 5.27 -2.00
N LEU A 146 -7.92 4.58 -1.10
CA LEU A 146 -8.16 3.17 -0.75
C LEU A 146 -9.36 2.99 0.20
N ILE A 147 -9.83 4.07 0.83
CA ILE A 147 -10.96 4.05 1.77
C ILE A 147 -12.25 4.18 0.96
N LYS A 148 -12.79 3.02 0.53
CA LYS A 148 -14.00 2.97 -0.31
C LYS A 148 -15.30 2.99 0.51
N ASP A 149 -15.27 2.62 1.79
CA ASP A 149 -16.42 2.71 2.69
C ASP A 149 -15.99 2.74 4.17
N ILE A 150 -16.60 3.62 4.98
CA ILE A 150 -16.46 3.66 6.44
C ILE A 150 -17.87 3.60 7.03
N ALA A 151 -18.16 2.49 7.73
CA ALA A 151 -19.27 2.39 8.65
C ALA A 151 -18.75 2.73 10.05
N GLY A 152 -19.15 3.89 10.60
CA GLY A 152 -18.87 4.23 11.98
C GLY A 152 -19.76 3.41 12.90
N SER A 153 -19.22 2.39 13.57
CA SER A 153 -19.89 1.76 14.70
C SER A 153 -19.48 2.46 15.99
N SER A 154 -20.46 3.04 16.68
CA SER A 154 -20.31 3.56 18.04
C SER A 154 -21.04 2.61 19.00
N PRO A 155 -20.33 1.82 19.82
CA PRO A 155 -20.94 1.19 20.97
C PRO A 155 -20.76 2.08 22.21
N SER A 156 -21.86 2.58 22.76
CA SER A 156 -21.95 2.89 24.19
C SER A 156 -23.30 2.34 24.70
N ALA A 157 -23.45 1.85 25.93
CA ALA A 157 -22.63 1.96 27.14
C ALA A 157 -22.51 0.62 27.88
N GLY A 158 -21.34 0.35 28.49
CA GLY A 158 -21.15 -0.74 29.44
C GLY A 158 -21.11 -0.19 30.87
N VAL A 159 -22.13 -0.47 31.67
CA VAL A 159 -22.13 -0.22 33.12
C VAL A 159 -21.21 -1.27 33.77
N VAL A 160 -20.21 -0.81 34.52
CA VAL A 160 -19.42 -1.66 35.43
C VAL A 160 -19.93 -1.38 36.84
N ASN A 161 -20.62 -2.35 37.44
CA ASN A 161 -20.86 -2.35 38.89
C ASN A 161 -19.65 -3.00 39.57
N ILE A 162 -19.08 -2.32 40.57
CA ILE A 162 -18.22 -2.92 41.60
C ILE A 162 -19.10 -3.48 42.71
#